data_AF-A0A3D4FJL0-F1
#
_entry.id   AF-A0A3D4FJL0-F1
#
_cell.length_a   1.000
_cell.length_b   1.000
_cell.length_c   1.000
_cell.angle_alpha   90.00
_cell.angle_beta   90.00
_cell.angle_gamma   90.00
#
_symmetry.space_group_name_H-M   'P 1'
#
loop_
_entity.id
_entity.type
_entity.pdbx_description
1 polymer ?
#
loop_
_entity_poly.entity_id
_entity_poly.type
_entity_poly.pdbx_seq_one_letter_code
_entity_poly.pdbx_strand_id
1 'polypeptide(L)'
;VTDGMGFADALSISPIAAENNWPIVFTNKDNINSQLLSYIESIKPSKIYIIGGEGAVPNTVINTIKAKLNYTDKDFERISGNNRYETCKNINIKFKPSPKEIVLT
;
A
#
# COMPACT_ATOMS: atom_id res chain seq x y z
N VAL A 1 11.28 -15.30 14.66
CA VAL A 1 11.52 -16.02 13.39
C VAL A 1 10.31 -15.81 12.49
N THR A 2 10.43 -15.00 11.45
CA THR A 2 9.43 -14.88 10.38
C THR A 2 10.15 -15.12 9.05
N ASP A 3 9.53 -15.83 8.11
CA ASP A 3 10.14 -16.10 6.79
C ASP A 3 9.84 -15.00 5.76
N GLY A 4 8.97 -14.03 6.10
CA GLY A 4 8.77 -12.76 5.40
C GLY A 4 8.33 -12.84 3.93
N MET A 5 8.01 -14.01 3.38
CA MET A 5 8.07 -14.21 1.93
C MET A 5 6.87 -13.67 1.11
N GLY A 6 5.77 -13.25 1.73
CA GLY A 6 4.60 -12.74 0.98
C GLY A 6 4.10 -11.35 1.36
N PHE A 7 4.39 -10.87 2.58
CA PHE A 7 3.72 -9.70 3.16
C PHE A 7 4.67 -8.64 3.70
N ALA A 8 5.96 -8.70 3.36
CA ALA A 8 6.97 -7.78 3.91
C ALA A 8 6.65 -6.30 3.66
N ASP A 9 6.08 -5.98 2.50
CA ASP A 9 5.66 -4.63 2.14
C ASP A 9 4.48 -4.15 3.01
N ALA A 10 3.46 -5.00 3.19
CA ALA A 10 2.32 -4.72 4.06
C ALA A 10 2.73 -4.62 5.55
N LEU A 11 3.66 -5.46 5.98
CA LEU A 11 4.23 -5.42 7.33
C LEU A 11 4.96 -4.10 7.57
N SER A 12 5.75 -3.64 6.58
CA SER A 12 6.54 -2.41 6.71
C SER A 12 5.69 -1.15 6.82
N ILE A 13 4.51 -1.10 6.17
CA ILE A 13 3.59 0.05 6.26
C ILE A 13 2.67 -0.05 7.49
N SER A 14 2.54 -1.22 8.12
CA SER A 14 1.55 -1.48 9.18
C SER A 14 1.58 -0.48 10.34
N PRO A 15 2.75 -0.08 10.89
CA PRO A 15 2.78 0.93 11.97
C PRO A 15 2.21 2.29 11.54
N ILE A 16 2.57 2.76 10.34
CA ILE A 16 2.08 4.03 9.78
C ILE A 16 0.58 3.96 9.51
N ALA A 17 0.11 2.86 8.94
CA ALA A 17 -1.30 2.66 8.67
C ALA A 17 -2.12 2.63 9.96
N ALA A 18 -1.64 1.96 11.00
CA ALA A 18 -2.27 1.91 12.31
C ALA A 18 -2.33 3.30 12.97
N GLU A 19 -1.23 4.06 12.95
CA GLU A 19 -1.16 5.42 13.51
C GLU A 19 -2.18 6.36 12.84
N ASN A 20 -2.44 6.18 11.54
CA ASN A 20 -3.34 7.03 10.78
C ASN A 20 -4.76 6.46 10.61
N ASN A 21 -5.08 5.33 11.25
CA ASN A 21 -6.35 4.59 11.06
C ASN A 21 -6.65 4.26 9.58
N TRP A 22 -5.62 3.95 8.79
CA TRP A 22 -5.77 3.58 7.40
C TRP A 22 -6.00 2.07 7.26
N PRO A 23 -7.09 1.61 6.63
CA PRO A 23 -7.29 0.21 6.36
C PRO A 23 -6.25 -0.30 5.35
N ILE A 24 -5.56 -1.39 5.68
CA ILE A 24 -4.71 -2.11 4.73
C ILE A 24 -5.59 -3.11 4.00
N VAL A 25 -5.63 -3.01 2.66
CA VAL A 25 -6.43 -3.92 1.84
C VAL A 25 -5.54 -4.61 0.80
N PHE A 26 -5.72 -5.91 0.68
CA PHE A 26 -4.96 -6.73 -0.26
C PHE A 26 -5.65 -6.78 -1.63
N THR A 27 -4.84 -6.63 -2.68
CA THR A 27 -5.27 -6.80 -4.07
C THR A 27 -4.70 -8.10 -4.61
N ASN A 28 -5.44 -8.80 -5.46
CA ASN A 28 -4.88 -9.89 -6.23
C ASN A 28 -4.11 -9.32 -7.43
N LYS A 29 -2.97 -9.94 -7.72
CA LYS A 29 -2.07 -9.60 -8.83
C LYS A 29 -2.74 -9.58 -10.21
N ASP A 30 -3.84 -10.31 -10.40
CA ASP A 30 -4.45 -10.44 -11.73
C ASP A 30 -5.68 -9.56 -11.92
N ASN A 31 -6.40 -9.17 -10.85
CA ASN A 31 -7.62 -8.37 -10.93
C ASN A 31 -8.02 -7.76 -9.57
N ILE A 32 -8.75 -6.64 -9.62
CA ILE A 32 -9.52 -6.11 -8.49
C ILE A 32 -10.93 -6.69 -8.50
N ASN A 33 -11.38 -7.27 -7.38
CA ASN A 33 -12.74 -7.80 -7.29
C ASN A 33 -13.76 -6.68 -7.00
N SER A 34 -15.04 -6.96 -7.26
CA SER A 34 -16.14 -6.00 -7.06
C SER A 34 -16.33 -5.60 -5.60
N GLN A 35 -16.02 -6.50 -4.66
CA GLN A 35 -16.10 -6.23 -3.23
C GLN A 35 -15.11 -5.13 -2.81
N LEU A 36 -13.88 -5.18 -3.31
CA LEU A 36 -12.87 -4.18 -3.04
C LEU A 36 -13.22 -2.83 -3.65
N LEU A 37 -13.73 -2.81 -4.89
CA LEU A 37 -14.23 -1.56 -5.50
C LEU A 37 -15.36 -0.94 -4.66
N SER A 38 -16.32 -1.76 -4.23
CA SER A 38 -17.43 -1.29 -3.38
C SER A 38 -16.93 -0.77 -2.03
N TYR A 39 -15.92 -1.42 -1.46
CA TYR A 39 -15.30 -0.97 -0.21
C TYR A 39 -14.62 0.40 -0.37
N ILE A 40 -13.81 0.58 -1.42
CA ILE A 40 -13.17 1.87 -1.71
C ILE A 40 -14.23 2.95 -1.94
N GLU A 41 -15.29 2.65 -2.69
CA GLU A 41 -16.41 3.56 -2.92
C GLU A 41 -17.16 3.94 -1.62
N SER A 42 -17.24 3.01 -0.67
CA SER A 42 -17.92 3.26 0.61
C SER A 42 -17.14 4.21 1.52
N ILE A 43 -15.81 4.08 1.58
CA ILE A 43 -14.97 4.89 2.47
C ILE A 43 -14.46 6.18 1.79
N LYS A 44 -14.48 6.25 0.46
CA LYS A 44 -14.08 7.41 -0.37
C LYS A 44 -12.75 8.02 0.08
N PRO A 45 -11.64 7.26 0.05
CA PRO A 45 -10.36 7.78 0.51
C PRO A 45 -9.94 9.00 -0.31
N SER A 46 -9.38 10.02 0.36
CA SER A 46 -8.82 11.20 -0.31
C SER A 46 -7.43 10.93 -0.93
N LYS A 47 -6.75 9.88 -0.47
CA LYS A 47 -5.45 9.43 -0.97
C LYS A 47 -5.37 7.91 -0.89
N ILE A 48 -4.81 7.28 -1.91
CA ILE A 48 -4.57 5.85 -1.97
C ILE A 48 -3.06 5.61 -2.10
N TYR A 49 -2.45 5.04 -1.06
CA TYR A 49 -1.06 4.62 -1.10
C TYR A 49 -0.94 3.20 -1.64
N ILE A 50 -0.06 3.00 -2.61
CA ILE A 50 0.26 1.69 -3.16
C ILE A 50 1.64 1.29 -2.64
N ILE A 51 1.71 0.21 -1.86
CA ILE A 51 2.97 -0.27 -1.30
C ILE A 51 3.47 -1.46 -2.11
N GLY A 52 4.69 -1.35 -2.61
CA GLY A 52 5.32 -2.34 -3.48
C GLY A 52 5.30 -1.95 -4.96
N GLY A 53 6.17 -2.60 -5.73
CA GLY A 53 6.34 -2.35 -7.17
C GLY A 53 5.17 -2.88 -8.01
N GLU A 54 5.28 -2.73 -9.33
CA GLU A 54 4.25 -3.19 -10.28
C GLU A 54 4.00 -4.71 -10.22
N GLY A 55 5.03 -5.50 -9.90
CA GLY A 55 4.88 -6.95 -9.69
C GLY A 55 4.05 -7.33 -8.46
N ALA A 56 3.93 -6.43 -7.47
CA ALA A 56 3.10 -6.65 -6.27
C ALA A 56 1.68 -6.08 -6.46
N VAL A 57 1.57 -4.87 -6.98
CA VAL A 57 0.30 -4.23 -7.32
C VAL A 57 0.40 -3.66 -8.73
N PRO A 58 -0.17 -4.34 -9.75
CA PRO A 58 -0.06 -3.90 -11.13
C PRO A 58 -0.78 -2.59 -11.42
N ASN A 59 -0.31 -1.85 -12.43
CA ASN A 59 -0.95 -0.60 -12.84
C ASN A 59 -2.37 -0.82 -13.40
N THR A 60 -2.69 -2.01 -13.89
CA THR A 60 -4.04 -2.40 -14.32
C THR A 60 -5.07 -2.30 -13.19
N VAL A 61 -4.69 -2.63 -11.95
CA VAL A 61 -5.55 -2.48 -10.77
C VAL A 61 -5.85 -1.01 -10.51
N ILE A 62 -4.81 -0.17 -10.51
CA ILE A 62 -4.92 1.28 -10.28
C ILE A 62 -5.81 1.93 -11.35
N ASN A 63 -5.58 1.59 -12.63
CA ASN A 63 -6.36 2.12 -13.74
C ASN A 63 -7.84 1.72 -13.66
N THR A 64 -8.12 0.51 -13.17
CA THR A 64 -9.50 0.06 -12.94
C THR A 64 -10.19 0.89 -11.85
N ILE A 65 -9.50 1.17 -10.74
CA ILE A 65 -10.04 2.02 -9.66
C ILE A 65 -10.34 3.43 -10.19
N LYS A 66 -9.40 4.04 -10.92
CA LYS A 66 -9.58 5.37 -11.54
C LYS A 66 -10.81 5.41 -12.44
N ALA A 67 -10.90 4.46 -13.37
CA ALA A 67 -11.98 4.41 -14.35
C ALA A 67 -13.36 4.15 -13.72
N LYS A 68 -13.42 3.39 -12.62
CA LYS A 68 -14.69 3.00 -11.98
C LYS A 68 -15.17 3.97 -10.91
N LEU A 69 -14.25 4.62 -10.19
CA LEU A 69 -14.57 5.40 -8.97
C LEU A 69 -14.20 6.89 -9.09
N ASN A 70 -13.92 7.38 -10.31
CA ASN A 70 -13.62 8.79 -10.60
C ASN A 70 -12.40 9.35 -9.86
N TYR A 71 -11.37 8.52 -9.68
CA TYR A 71 -10.06 8.96 -9.20
C TYR A 71 -9.12 9.35 -10.34
N THR A 72 -8.13 10.17 -10.02
CA THR A 72 -7.09 10.67 -10.94
C THR A 72 -5.70 10.24 -10.46
N ASP A 73 -4.66 10.47 -11.28
CA ASP A 73 -3.27 10.19 -10.89
C ASP A 73 -2.85 10.89 -9.59
N LYS A 74 -3.44 12.06 -9.28
CA LYS A 74 -3.10 12.84 -8.08
C LYS A 74 -3.54 12.16 -6.78
N ASP A 75 -4.53 11.29 -6.85
CA ASP A 75 -5.10 10.61 -5.69
C ASP A 75 -4.28 9.38 -5.28
N PHE A 76 -3.41 8.90 -6.17
CA PHE A 76 -2.54 7.76 -5.91
C PHE A 76 -1.12 8.20 -5.58
N GLU A 77 -0.42 7.40 -4.78
CA GLU A 77 1.02 7.51 -4.61
C GLU A 77 1.61 6.13 -4.37
N ARG A 78 2.56 5.72 -5.22
CA ARG A 78 3.27 4.44 -5.06
C ARG A 78 4.55 4.63 -4.27
N ILE A 79 4.76 3.77 -3.28
CA ILE A 79 5.99 3.67 -2.50
C ILE A 79 6.53 2.26 -2.70
N SER A 80 7.68 2.14 -3.36
CA SER A 80 8.28 0.85 -3.71
C SER A 80 9.80 0.96 -3.77
N GLY A 81 10.47 -0.19 -3.70
CA GLY A 81 11.89 -0.34 -4.03
C GLY A 81 12.15 -1.61 -4.84
N ASN A 82 13.41 -1.87 -5.19
CA ASN A 82 13.82 -3.06 -5.94
C ASN A 82 13.65 -4.37 -5.12
N ASN A 83 13.54 -4.24 -3.80
CA ASN A 83 13.27 -5.34 -2.87
C ASN A 83 12.56 -4.81 -1.62
N ARG A 84 12.12 -5.73 -0.75
CA ARG A 84 11.39 -5.43 0.49
C ARG A 84 12.13 -4.47 1.43
N TYR A 85 13.47 -4.53 1.47
CA TYR A 85 14.27 -3.67 2.34
C TYR A 85 14.25 -2.23 1.82
N GLU A 86 14.34 -2.06 0.50
CA GLU A 86 14.26 -0.75 -0.12
C GLU A 86 12.84 -0.16 -0.04
N THR A 87 11.79 -0.97 -0.22
CA THR A 87 10.40 -0.53 0.03
C THR A 87 10.24 -0.04 1.47
N CYS A 88 10.71 -0.80 2.46
CA CYS A 88 10.67 -0.41 3.88
C CYS A 88 11.42 0.90 4.14
N LYS A 89 12.63 1.06 3.56
CA LYS A 89 13.39 2.31 3.64
C LYS A 89 12.60 3.49 3.04
N ASN A 90 11.99 3.30 1.86
CA ASN A 90 11.26 4.36 1.17
C ASN A 90 9.98 4.77 1.91
N ILE A 91 9.29 3.83 2.58
CA ILE A 91 8.19 4.13 3.51
C ILE A 91 8.68 5.08 4.62
N ASN A 92 9.80 4.76 5.27
CA ASN A 92 10.35 5.57 6.35
C ASN A 92 10.79 6.97 5.86
N ILE A 93 11.37 7.07 4.66
CA ILE A 93 11.73 8.37 4.06
C ILE A 93 10.47 9.21 3.79
N LYS A 94 9.38 8.59 3.32
CA LYS A 94 8.12 9.27 3.00
C LYS A 94 7.45 9.83 4.24
N PHE A 95 7.24 9.00 5.26
CA PHE A 95 6.45 9.37 6.43
C PHE A 95 7.29 9.97 7.57
N LYS A 96 8.62 9.79 7.53
CA LYS A 96 9.58 10.31 8.52
C LYS A 96 9.12 10.06 9.97
N PRO A 97 8.77 8.81 10.33
CA PRO A 97 8.45 8.52 11.71
C PRO A 97 9.66 8.84 12.60
N SER A 98 9.40 9.29 13.83
CA SER A 98 10.44 9.66 14.80
C SER A 98 10.39 8.76 16.05
N PRO A 99 10.57 7.43 15.90
CA PRO A 99 10.48 6.51 17.02
C PRO A 99 11.69 6.66 17.95
N LYS A 100 11.50 6.31 19.23
CA LYS A 100 12.58 6.24 20.23
C LYS A 100 13.19 4.84 20.33
N GLU A 101 12.54 3.84 19.73
CA GLU A 101 12.86 2.42 19.83
C GLU A 101 12.83 1.80 18.42
N ILE A 102 13.55 0.70 18.21
CA ILE A 102 13.61 -0.02 16.93
C ILE A 102 13.40 -1.53 17.13
N VAL A 103 12.74 -2.17 16.17
CA VAL A 103 12.50 -3.63 16.16
C VAL A 103 13.31 -4.25 15.01
N LEU A 104 14.03 -5.35 15.30
CA LEU A 104 14.79 -6.15 14.34
C LEU A 104 14.19 -7.57 14.29
N THR A 105 13.99 -8.12 13.10
CA THR A 105 13.36 -9.45 12.90
C THR A 105 14.05 -10.28 11.85
#